data_AF-A0A292PY90-F1
#
_entry.id   AF-A0A292PY90-F1
#
_cell.length_a   1.000
_cell.length_b   1.000
_cell.length_c   1.000
_cell.angle_alpha   90.00
_cell.angle_beta   90.00
_cell.angle_gamma   90.00
#
_symmetry.space_group_name_H-M   'P 1'
#
loop_
_entity.id
_entity.type
_entity.pdbx_description
1 polymer ?
#
loop_
_entity_poly.entity_id
_entity_poly.type
_entity_poly.pdbx_seq_one_letter_code
_entity_poly.pdbx_strand_id
1 'polypeptide(L)'
;MATLRPFVRYTRTFAIPRQQLALAARKNRISKLNEKMAKSNEDRQDLEAKLQRSREILREIYIWSQMDLPDLHIQTTAKKQERLALYEKEGQKLEKKLDELSNLLGGAFPVKTKTMLVDDYFNLRGALGPESIVYQGIILGKIISRVAVQDALDQLSTTDEFITVLDEEVRARGLLFKEVADSVGHLYSKLCKEAEGNDRTLTVRANEHSPNECAALVTILKVQSKWPDPFDWREDKTCDGDNGKM
;
A
#
# COMPACT_ATOMS: atom_id res chain seq x y z
N MET A 1 -45.87 -1.20 -65.06
CA MET A 1 -44.76 -2.06 -64.59
C MET A 1 -43.83 -1.21 -63.72
N ALA A 2 -43.97 -1.31 -62.40
CA ALA A 2 -43.15 -0.56 -61.45
C ALA A 2 -41.90 -1.38 -61.09
N THR A 3 -40.72 -0.85 -61.43
CA THR A 3 -39.42 -1.48 -61.17
C THR A 3 -38.96 -1.16 -59.75
N LEU A 4 -39.04 -2.15 -58.86
CA LEU A 4 -38.48 -2.11 -57.51
C LEU A 4 -36.96 -2.02 -57.59
N ARG A 5 -36.38 -0.93 -57.08
CA ARG A 5 -34.92 -0.79 -56.93
C ARG A 5 -34.43 -1.64 -55.75
N PRO A 6 -33.34 -2.42 -55.92
CA PRO A 6 -32.79 -3.23 -54.85
C PRO A 6 -32.20 -2.34 -53.76
N PHE A 7 -32.62 -2.58 -52.52
CA PHE A 7 -32.11 -1.92 -51.33
C PHE A 7 -30.71 -2.47 -51.02
N VAL A 8 -29.67 -1.79 -51.49
CA VAL A 8 -28.28 -2.13 -51.18
C VAL A 8 -28.05 -1.82 -49.70
N ARG A 9 -28.04 -2.86 -48.87
CA ARG A 9 -27.65 -2.76 -47.46
C ARG A 9 -26.15 -2.46 -47.39
N TYR A 10 -25.79 -1.19 -47.25
CA TYR A 10 -24.44 -0.80 -46.84
C TYR A 10 -24.21 -1.28 -45.40
N THR A 11 -23.53 -2.42 -45.25
CA THR A 11 -22.98 -2.82 -43.96
C THR A 11 -21.83 -1.89 -43.62
N ARG A 12 -22.13 -0.83 -42.87
CA ARG A 12 -21.13 0.07 -42.31
C ARG A 12 -20.29 -0.72 -41.32
N THR A 13 -19.15 -1.24 -41.76
CA THR A 13 -18.14 -1.82 -40.88
C THR A 13 -17.56 -0.68 -40.04
N PHE A 14 -18.06 -0.54 -38.82
CA PHE A 14 -17.49 0.37 -37.84
C PHE A 14 -16.10 -0.15 -37.48
N ALA A 15 -15.08 0.39 -38.15
CA ALA A 15 -13.69 0.17 -37.78
C ALA A 15 -13.51 0.72 -36.35
N ILE A 16 -13.40 -0.18 -35.37
CA ILE A 16 -13.09 0.20 -34.00
C ILE A 16 -11.73 0.91 -34.06
N PRO A 17 -11.62 2.18 -33.64
CA PRO A 17 -10.36 2.91 -33.68
C PRO A 17 -9.27 2.11 -32.96
N ARG A 18 -8.07 2.02 -33.54
CA ARG A 18 -6.92 1.29 -32.96
C ARG A 18 -6.67 1.65 -31.48
N GLN A 19 -6.97 2.89 -31.10
CA GLN A 19 -6.91 3.38 -29.73
C GLN A 19 -7.87 2.65 -28.77
N GLN A 20 -9.10 2.35 -29.19
CA GLN A 20 -10.06 1.62 -28.35
C GLN A 20 -9.65 0.14 -28.17
N LEU A 21 -9.09 -0.49 -29.20
CA LEU A 21 -8.52 -1.84 -29.12
C LEU A 21 -7.34 -1.88 -28.15
N ALA A 22 -6.44 -0.89 -28.20
CA ALA A 22 -5.33 -0.77 -27.26
C ALA A 22 -5.81 -0.57 -25.81
N LEU A 23 -6.80 0.30 -25.60
CA LEU A 23 -7.40 0.54 -24.29
C LEU A 23 -8.05 -0.73 -23.71
N ALA A 24 -8.79 -1.48 -24.54
CA ALA A 24 -9.43 -2.72 -24.12
C ALA A 24 -8.39 -3.81 -23.75
N ALA A 25 -7.33 -3.96 -24.54
CA ALA A 25 -6.23 -4.88 -24.24
C ALA A 25 -5.53 -4.51 -22.92
N ARG A 26 -5.32 -3.21 -22.69
CA ARG A 26 -4.75 -2.70 -21.44
C ARG A 26 -5.64 -2.99 -20.24
N LYS A 27 -6.94 -2.72 -20.32
CA LYS A 27 -7.92 -3.02 -19.27
C LYS A 27 -7.93 -4.52 -18.92
N ASN A 28 -7.89 -5.39 -19.94
CA ASN A 28 -7.82 -6.83 -19.72
C ASN A 28 -6.52 -7.24 -19.00
N ARG A 29 -5.38 -6.66 -19.38
CA ARG A 29 -4.09 -6.92 -18.73
C ARG A 29 -4.10 -6.47 -17.26
N ILE A 30 -4.64 -5.30 -16.96
CA ILE A 30 -4.79 -4.79 -15.58
C ILE A 30 -5.71 -5.72 -14.77
N SER A 31 -6.86 -6.13 -15.32
CA SER A 31 -7.78 -7.07 -14.68
C SER A 31 -7.08 -8.39 -14.29
N LYS A 32 -6.32 -8.98 -15.21
CA LYS A 32 -5.56 -10.21 -14.96
C LYS A 32 -4.46 -10.04 -13.90
N LEU A 33 -3.82 -8.86 -13.84
CA LEU A 33 -2.84 -8.57 -12.79
C LEU A 33 -3.52 -8.44 -11.43
N ASN A 34 -4.66 -7.76 -11.36
CA ASN A 34 -5.44 -7.62 -10.13
C ASN A 34 -5.92 -8.98 -9.61
N GLU A 35 -6.42 -9.87 -10.47
CA GLU A 35 -6.78 -11.24 -10.10
C GLU A 35 -5.60 -12.04 -9.53
N LYS A 36 -4.41 -11.94 -10.17
CA LYS A 36 -3.20 -12.60 -9.68
C LYS A 36 -2.76 -12.06 -8.32
N MET A 37 -2.81 -10.74 -8.13
CA MET A 37 -2.48 -10.11 -6.84
C MET A 37 -3.48 -10.49 -5.75
N ALA A 38 -4.78 -10.53 -6.06
CA ALA A 38 -5.83 -10.93 -5.12
C ALA A 38 -5.59 -12.37 -4.63
N LYS A 39 -5.31 -13.29 -5.56
CA LYS A 39 -4.97 -14.68 -5.23
C LYS A 39 -3.70 -14.77 -4.37
N SER A 40 -2.66 -14.02 -4.72
CA SER A 40 -1.42 -13.98 -3.92
C SER A 40 -1.64 -13.44 -2.50
N ASN A 41 -2.58 -12.50 -2.32
CA ASN A 41 -2.90 -11.95 -1.01
C ASN A 41 -3.71 -12.95 -0.16
N GLU A 42 -4.62 -13.70 -0.79
CA GLU A 42 -5.35 -14.80 -0.15
C GLU A 42 -4.38 -15.91 0.30
N ASP A 43 -3.45 -16.32 -0.58
CA ASP A 43 -2.40 -17.29 -0.26
C ASP A 43 -1.52 -16.80 0.91
N ARG A 44 -1.19 -15.50 0.96
CA ARG A 44 -0.42 -14.90 2.07
C ARG A 44 -1.19 -14.97 3.39
N GLN A 45 -2.48 -14.62 3.39
CA GLN A 45 -3.32 -14.65 4.60
C GLN A 45 -3.48 -16.07 5.15
N ASP A 46 -3.68 -17.07 4.28
CA ASP A 46 -3.70 -18.47 4.68
C ASP A 46 -2.36 -18.91 5.28
N LEU A 47 -1.24 -18.46 4.71
CA LEU A 47 0.10 -18.72 5.23
C LEU A 47 0.31 -18.11 6.64
N GLU A 48 -0.10 -16.85 6.83
CA GLU A 48 -0.03 -16.15 8.11
C GLU A 48 -0.90 -16.83 9.18
N ALA A 49 -2.12 -17.25 8.82
CA ALA A 49 -3.00 -17.99 9.72
C ALA A 49 -2.40 -19.33 10.15
N LYS A 50 -1.77 -20.06 9.22
CA LYS A 50 -1.03 -21.31 9.51
C LYS A 50 0.16 -21.06 10.43
N LEU A 51 0.92 -19.99 10.18
CA LEU A 51 2.05 -19.61 11.03
C LEU A 51 1.60 -19.26 12.45
N GLN A 52 0.51 -18.50 12.58
CA GLN A 52 -0.04 -18.13 13.87
C GLN A 52 -0.51 -19.36 14.66
N ARG A 53 -1.21 -20.29 14.01
CA ARG A 53 -1.62 -21.57 14.61
C ARG A 53 -0.42 -22.42 15.05
N SER A 54 0.64 -22.46 14.24
CA SER A 54 1.89 -23.16 14.58
C SER A 54 2.53 -22.55 15.84
N ARG A 55 2.59 -21.21 15.94
CA ARG A 55 3.10 -20.51 17.12
C ARG A 55 2.28 -20.81 18.39
N GLU A 56 0.96 -20.90 18.26
CA GLU A 56 0.08 -21.21 19.38
C GLU A 56 0.26 -22.65 19.88
N ILE A 57 0.38 -23.62 18.97
CA ILE A 57 0.72 -25.01 19.30
C ILE A 57 2.07 -25.10 20.00
N LEU A 58 3.08 -24.37 19.53
CA LEU A 58 4.40 -24.34 20.17
C LEU A 58 4.33 -23.77 21.60
N ARG A 59 3.52 -22.72 21.83
CA ARG A 59 3.27 -22.19 23.18
C ARG A 59 2.59 -23.21 24.08
N GLU A 60 1.57 -23.91 23.60
CA GLU A 60 0.92 -24.96 24.38
C GLU A 60 1.92 -26.05 24.75
N ILE A 61 2.67 -26.58 23.79
CA ILE A 61 3.69 -27.61 24.04
C ILE A 61 4.70 -27.15 25.08
N TYR A 62 5.14 -25.89 25.00
CA TYR A 62 6.04 -25.30 25.99
C TYR A 62 5.41 -25.26 27.39
N ILE A 63 4.15 -24.81 27.53
CA ILE A 63 3.43 -24.82 28.82
C ILE A 63 3.31 -26.24 29.38
N TRP A 64 2.89 -27.21 28.54
CA TRP A 64 2.81 -28.63 28.92
C TRP A 64 4.16 -29.24 29.29
N SER A 65 5.28 -28.68 28.82
CA SER A 65 6.63 -29.12 29.18
C SER A 65 7.07 -28.64 30.56
N GLN A 66 6.47 -27.57 31.07
CA GLN A 66 6.74 -27.00 32.40
C GLN A 66 5.89 -27.62 33.51
N MET A 67 4.87 -28.40 33.17
CA MET A 67 4.01 -29.10 34.13
C MET A 67 4.62 -30.47 34.48
N ASP A 68 5.18 -30.60 35.69
CA ASP A 68 5.76 -31.85 36.21
C ASP A 68 4.70 -32.95 36.36
N LEU A 69 4.70 -33.92 35.44
CA LEU A 69 3.93 -35.17 35.53
C LEU A 69 4.91 -36.37 35.55
N PRO A 70 5.09 -37.06 36.71
CA PRO A 70 6.25 -37.94 36.92
C PRO A 70 6.29 -39.27 36.13
N ASP A 71 5.16 -39.86 35.73
CA ASP A 71 5.14 -41.31 35.40
C ASP A 71 4.92 -41.68 33.92
N LEU A 72 4.85 -40.71 33.01
CA LEU A 72 4.74 -40.94 31.56
C LEU A 72 5.92 -40.36 30.77
N HIS A 73 7.09 -40.24 31.42
CA HIS A 73 8.08 -39.20 31.09
C HIS A 73 9.12 -39.55 30.01
N ILE A 74 9.40 -40.83 29.70
CA ILE A 74 10.52 -41.20 28.80
C ILE A 74 10.09 -41.44 27.35
N GLN A 75 8.95 -42.11 27.08
CA GLN A 75 8.46 -42.28 25.70
C GLN A 75 7.77 -41.04 25.15
N THR A 76 7.27 -40.15 26.00
CA THR A 76 6.62 -38.91 25.56
C THR A 76 7.61 -37.81 25.23
N THR A 77 8.81 -37.79 25.83
CA THR A 77 9.83 -36.75 25.59
C THR A 77 10.45 -36.86 24.19
N ALA A 78 10.79 -38.07 23.73
CA ALA A 78 11.29 -38.26 22.36
C ALA A 78 10.26 -37.85 21.29
N LYS A 79 9.00 -38.30 21.43
CA LYS A 79 7.92 -37.90 20.50
C LYS A 79 7.60 -36.41 20.57
N LYS A 80 7.72 -35.78 21.74
CA LYS A 80 7.58 -34.33 21.90
C LYS A 80 8.70 -33.57 21.19
N GLN A 81 9.95 -34.01 21.33
CA GLN A 81 11.09 -33.42 20.63
C GLN A 81 10.98 -33.57 19.12
N GLU A 82 10.56 -34.73 18.61
CA GLU A 82 10.29 -34.93 17.18
C GLU A 82 9.21 -33.97 16.65
N ARG A 83 8.11 -33.78 17.40
CA ARG A 83 7.06 -32.82 17.03
C ARG A 83 7.56 -31.37 17.06
N LEU A 84 8.35 -30.99 18.07
CA LEU A 84 8.95 -29.66 18.16
C LEU A 84 9.86 -29.38 16.96
N ALA A 85 10.77 -30.30 16.64
CA ALA A 85 11.66 -30.18 15.49
C ALA A 85 10.88 -30.09 14.15
N LEU A 86 9.76 -30.82 14.04
CA LEU A 86 8.87 -30.72 12.87
C LEU A 86 8.25 -29.32 12.75
N TYR A 87 7.72 -28.77 13.84
CA TYR A 87 7.11 -27.44 13.83
C TYR A 87 8.13 -26.32 13.58
N GLU A 88 9.34 -26.43 14.15
CA GLU A 88 10.43 -25.49 13.85
C GLU A 88 10.80 -25.51 12.37
N LYS A 89 10.94 -26.70 11.79
CA LYS A 89 11.22 -26.87 10.36
C LYS A 89 10.10 -26.30 9.48
N GLU A 90 8.84 -26.47 9.87
CA GLU A 90 7.70 -25.86 9.18
C GLU A 90 7.70 -24.34 9.31
N GLY A 91 7.98 -23.79 10.49
CA GLY A 91 8.13 -22.36 10.73
C GLY A 91 9.19 -21.72 9.84
N GLN A 92 10.39 -22.30 9.81
CA GLN A 92 11.49 -21.85 8.94
C GLN A 92 11.10 -21.90 7.45
N LYS A 93 10.35 -22.92 7.02
CA LYS A 93 9.89 -23.05 5.64
C LYS A 93 8.84 -21.99 5.28
N LEU A 94 7.97 -21.62 6.21
CA LEU A 94 6.98 -20.56 6.02
C LEU A 94 7.66 -19.19 5.95
N GLU A 95 8.62 -18.93 6.84
CA GLU A 95 9.40 -17.69 6.86
C GLU A 95 10.16 -17.49 5.54
N LYS A 96 10.85 -18.53 5.05
CA LYS A 96 11.53 -18.48 3.75
C LYS A 96 10.57 -18.17 2.58
N LYS A 97 9.36 -18.75 2.59
CA LYS A 97 8.34 -18.44 1.57
C LYS A 97 7.84 -17.00 1.67
N LEU A 98 7.72 -16.46 2.89
CA LEU A 98 7.33 -15.08 3.12
C LEU A 98 8.40 -14.13 2.56
N ASP A 99 9.68 -14.43 2.78
CA ASP A 99 10.80 -13.67 2.22
C ASP A 99 10.83 -13.74 0.69
N GLU A 100 10.61 -14.91 0.10
CA GLU A 100 10.51 -15.09 -1.35
C GLU A 100 9.35 -14.26 -1.94
N LEU A 101 8.18 -14.27 -1.30
CA LEU A 101 7.05 -13.44 -1.71
C LEU A 101 7.34 -11.94 -1.54
N SER A 102 7.99 -11.55 -0.45
CA SER A 102 8.40 -10.17 -0.20
C SER A 102 9.36 -9.67 -1.28
N ASN A 103 10.35 -10.49 -1.68
CA ASN A 103 11.27 -10.19 -2.75
C ASN A 103 10.58 -10.10 -4.13
N LEU A 104 9.64 -11.02 -4.40
CA LEU A 104 8.84 -10.98 -5.63
C LEU A 104 7.93 -9.74 -5.70
N LEU A 105 7.34 -9.35 -4.58
CA LEU A 105 6.53 -8.13 -4.45
C LEU A 105 7.40 -6.88 -4.57
N GLY A 106 8.58 -6.87 -3.94
CA GLY A 106 9.59 -5.81 -4.05
C GLY A 106 9.96 -5.54 -5.51
N GLY A 107 10.15 -6.58 -6.32
CA GLY A 107 10.37 -6.42 -7.76
C GLY A 107 9.15 -5.90 -8.55
N ALA A 108 7.93 -6.07 -8.03
CA ALA A 108 6.69 -5.62 -8.66
C ALA A 108 6.36 -4.15 -8.37
N PHE A 109 6.85 -3.59 -7.25
CA PHE A 109 6.64 -2.19 -6.88
C PHE A 109 7.17 -1.19 -7.91
N PRO A 110 8.42 -1.28 -8.39
CA PRO A 110 8.93 -0.38 -9.42
C PRO A 110 8.09 -0.40 -10.70
N VAL A 111 7.50 -1.55 -11.03
CA VAL A 111 6.61 -1.68 -12.20
C VAL A 111 5.31 -0.90 -11.97
N LYS A 112 4.75 -0.97 -10.76
CA LYS A 112 3.50 -0.29 -10.41
C LYS A 112 3.67 1.23 -10.32
N THR A 113 4.75 1.71 -9.70
CA THR A 113 5.08 3.14 -9.66
C THR A 113 5.28 3.71 -11.06
N LYS A 114 5.97 2.96 -11.95
CA LYS A 114 6.10 3.32 -13.36
C LYS A 114 4.77 3.35 -14.10
N THR A 115 3.82 2.47 -13.77
CA THR A 115 2.48 2.55 -14.38
C THR A 115 1.67 3.74 -13.87
N MET A 116 1.79 4.13 -12.60
CA MET A 116 1.12 5.32 -12.05
C MET A 116 1.63 6.61 -12.73
N LEU A 117 2.93 6.69 -13.00
CA LEU A 117 3.54 7.79 -13.77
C LEU A 117 2.99 7.92 -15.19
N VAL A 118 2.62 6.79 -15.82
CA VAL A 118 2.10 6.76 -17.20
C VAL A 118 0.60 7.10 -17.25
N ASP A 119 -0.13 6.89 -16.16
CA ASP A 119 -1.59 7.06 -16.12
C ASP A 119 -2.06 8.42 -15.61
N ASP A 120 -1.15 9.40 -15.51
CA ASP A 120 -1.42 10.74 -15.00
C ASP A 120 -2.02 10.77 -13.57
N TYR A 121 -1.86 9.69 -12.79
CA TYR A 121 -2.31 9.60 -11.40
C TYR A 121 -1.21 9.91 -10.37
N PHE A 122 -0.10 10.50 -10.80
CA PHE A 122 1.03 10.81 -9.93
C PHE A 122 0.82 12.16 -9.21
N ASN A 123 -0.20 12.22 -8.35
CA ASN A 123 -0.48 13.35 -7.47
C ASN A 123 -0.56 12.91 -6.00
N LEU A 124 -0.69 13.86 -5.07
CA LEU A 124 -0.74 13.56 -3.62
C LEU A 124 -1.83 12.57 -3.26
N ARG A 125 -3.00 12.65 -3.90
CA ARG A 125 -4.09 11.67 -3.71
C ARG A 125 -3.65 10.27 -4.13
N GLY A 126 -3.06 10.14 -5.32
CA GLY A 126 -2.53 8.88 -5.82
C GLY A 126 -1.43 8.32 -4.93
N ALA A 127 -0.57 9.18 -4.37
CA ALA A 127 0.51 8.80 -3.46
C ALA A 127 0.04 8.40 -2.05
N LEU A 128 -0.99 9.03 -1.49
CA LEU A 128 -1.57 8.59 -0.21
C LEU A 128 -2.52 7.40 -0.38
N GLY A 129 -2.96 7.11 -1.61
CA GLY A 129 -4.00 6.16 -1.92
C GLY A 129 -3.68 4.69 -1.61
N PRO A 130 -4.65 3.80 -1.91
CA PRO A 130 -4.57 2.37 -1.60
C PRO A 130 -3.59 1.61 -2.51
N GLU A 131 -2.97 2.29 -3.47
CA GLU A 131 -2.07 1.67 -4.45
C GLU A 131 -0.59 1.99 -4.23
N SER A 132 -0.29 2.85 -3.25
CA SER A 132 1.01 3.52 -3.04
C SER A 132 1.43 3.42 -1.56
N ILE A 133 1.42 4.51 -0.78
CA ILE A 133 1.95 4.53 0.60
C ILE A 133 1.19 3.55 1.50
N VAL A 134 -0.14 3.54 1.47
CA VAL A 134 -0.92 2.62 2.32
C VAL A 134 -0.63 1.17 1.97
N TYR A 135 -0.57 0.84 0.67
CA TYR A 135 -0.24 -0.51 0.23
C TYR A 135 1.16 -0.94 0.65
N GLN A 136 2.12 -0.04 0.51
CA GLN A 136 3.49 -0.27 0.93
C GLN A 136 3.60 -0.49 2.44
N GLY A 137 2.92 0.35 3.24
CA GLY A 137 2.86 0.19 4.69
C GLY A 137 2.23 -1.14 5.10
N ILE A 138 1.20 -1.62 4.40
CA ILE A 138 0.59 -2.93 4.62
C ILE A 138 1.59 -4.08 4.35
N ILE A 139 2.35 -3.99 3.26
CA ILE A 139 3.33 -5.03 2.92
C ILE A 139 4.48 -5.06 3.93
N LEU A 140 4.94 -3.88 4.37
CA LEU A 140 5.99 -3.75 5.38
C LEU A 140 5.52 -4.06 6.81
N GLY A 141 4.24 -4.40 7.00
CA GLY A 141 3.67 -4.68 8.33
C GLY A 141 3.57 -3.44 9.22
N LYS A 142 3.64 -2.24 8.64
CA LYS A 142 3.47 -0.95 9.32
C LYS A 142 1.99 -0.59 9.50
N ILE A 143 1.12 -1.14 8.66
CA ILE A 143 -0.33 -0.87 8.62
C ILE A 143 -1.09 -2.20 8.53
N ILE A 144 -2.28 -2.28 9.13
CA ILE A 144 -3.12 -3.48 9.09
C ILE A 144 -3.84 -3.60 7.74
N SER A 145 -3.78 -4.80 7.12
CA SER A 145 -4.09 -5.07 5.70
C SER A 145 -5.54 -4.85 5.20
N ARG A 146 -6.48 -4.28 5.96
CA ARG A 146 -7.92 -4.30 5.60
C ARG A 146 -8.72 -3.05 5.95
N VAL A 147 -8.06 -1.91 6.13
CA VAL A 147 -8.73 -0.67 6.53
C VAL A 147 -8.88 0.30 5.37
N ALA A 148 -9.79 1.28 5.50
CA ALA A 148 -9.91 2.33 4.51
C ALA A 148 -8.61 3.16 4.46
N VAL A 149 -8.38 3.90 3.38
CA VAL A 149 -7.16 4.69 3.21
C VAL A 149 -6.97 5.68 4.37
N GLN A 150 -8.03 6.37 4.79
CA GLN A 150 -7.93 7.31 5.92
C GLN A 150 -7.60 6.57 7.23
N ASP A 151 -8.29 5.48 7.53
CA ASP A 151 -8.00 4.64 8.71
C ASP A 151 -6.55 4.12 8.71
N ALA A 152 -5.99 3.82 7.53
CA ALA A 152 -4.60 3.39 7.39
C ALA A 152 -3.62 4.53 7.68
N LEU A 153 -3.92 5.76 7.25
CA LEU A 153 -3.12 6.94 7.59
C LEU A 153 -3.22 7.27 9.08
N ASP A 154 -4.40 7.07 9.67
CA ASP A 154 -4.61 7.25 11.10
C ASP A 154 -3.81 6.20 11.90
N GLN A 155 -3.77 4.94 11.45
CA GLN A 155 -2.88 3.95 12.05
C GLN A 155 -1.41 4.34 11.91
N LEU A 156 -1.00 4.78 10.72
CA LEU A 156 0.39 5.20 10.48
C LEU A 156 0.78 6.35 11.41
N SER A 157 -0.14 7.29 11.68
CA SER A 157 0.12 8.44 12.56
C SER A 157 0.35 8.08 14.02
N THR A 158 -0.11 6.89 14.45
CA THR A 158 0.14 6.36 15.80
C THR A 158 1.47 5.63 15.95
N THR A 159 2.23 5.43 14.87
CA THR A 159 3.52 4.73 14.94
C THR A 159 4.63 5.61 15.52
N ASP A 160 5.55 5.03 16.29
CA ASP A 160 6.69 5.75 16.89
C ASP A 160 7.54 6.46 15.82
N GLU A 161 7.70 5.83 14.64
CA GLU A 161 8.42 6.39 13.50
C GLU A 161 7.78 7.68 13.01
N PHE A 162 6.45 7.70 12.89
CA PHE A 162 5.70 8.87 12.49
C PHE A 162 5.75 9.97 13.55
N ILE A 163 5.52 9.62 14.82
CA ILE A 163 5.52 10.58 15.94
C ILE A 163 6.88 11.28 16.04
N THR A 164 7.97 10.54 15.85
CA THR A 164 9.34 11.10 15.88
C THR A 164 9.55 12.12 14.75
N VAL A 165 9.19 11.76 13.51
CA VAL A 165 9.32 12.68 12.37
C VAL A 165 8.41 13.89 12.53
N LEU A 166 7.19 13.69 13.05
CA LEU A 166 6.24 14.77 13.29
C LEU A 166 6.76 15.78 14.30
N ASP A 167 7.35 15.32 15.42
CA ASP A 167 7.93 16.20 16.44
C ASP A 167 9.07 17.06 15.87
N GLU A 168 9.92 16.48 15.02
CA GLU A 168 10.97 17.20 14.29
C GLU A 168 10.38 18.28 13.37
N GLU A 169 9.36 17.94 12.58
CA GLU A 169 8.70 18.89 11.66
C GLU A 169 7.98 20.02 12.40
N VAL A 170 7.25 19.70 13.46
CA VAL A 170 6.51 20.66 14.27
C VAL A 170 7.47 21.65 14.92
N ARG A 171 8.58 21.17 15.47
CA ARG A 171 9.61 22.03 16.07
C ARG A 171 10.29 22.91 15.04
N ALA A 172 10.63 22.37 13.87
CA ALA A 172 11.28 23.13 12.80
C ALA A 172 10.38 24.25 12.25
N ARG A 173 9.06 24.04 12.24
CA ARG A 173 8.08 24.99 11.70
C ARG A 173 7.44 25.90 12.76
N GLY A 174 7.67 25.63 14.05
CA GLY A 174 7.02 26.36 15.15
C GLY A 174 5.52 26.12 15.22
N LEU A 175 5.05 24.92 14.87
CA LEU A 175 3.65 24.53 14.90
C LEU A 175 3.28 23.84 16.23
N LEU A 176 2.00 23.50 16.40
CA LEU A 176 1.52 22.70 17.52
C LEU A 176 1.34 21.24 17.10
N PHE A 177 1.99 20.32 17.81
CA PHE A 177 1.96 18.88 17.51
C PHE A 177 0.54 18.36 17.34
N LYS A 178 -0.34 18.72 18.29
CA LYS A 178 -1.74 18.29 18.30
C LYS A 178 -2.50 18.72 17.04
N GLU A 179 -2.31 19.96 16.58
CA GLU A 179 -3.03 20.48 15.41
C GLU A 179 -2.56 19.80 14.11
N VAL A 180 -1.26 19.52 14.00
CA VAL A 180 -0.73 18.78 12.85
C VAL A 180 -1.19 17.33 12.87
N ALA A 181 -1.21 16.67 14.03
CA ALA A 181 -1.73 15.32 14.18
C ALA A 181 -3.23 15.22 13.84
N ASP A 182 -4.05 16.16 14.36
CA ASP A 182 -5.48 16.25 14.06
C ASP A 182 -5.73 16.49 12.55
N SER A 183 -4.79 17.15 11.87
CA SER A 183 -4.86 17.38 10.42
C SER A 183 -4.77 16.08 9.62
N VAL A 184 -4.05 15.06 10.10
CA VAL A 184 -3.91 13.76 9.42
C VAL A 184 -5.28 13.11 9.21
N GLY A 185 -6.17 13.21 10.20
CA GLY A 185 -7.47 12.53 10.24
C GLY A 185 -8.45 12.88 9.10
N HIS A 186 -8.15 13.90 8.30
CA HIS A 186 -8.99 14.30 7.17
C HIS A 186 -8.24 14.53 5.85
N LEU A 187 -6.91 14.36 5.82
CA LEU A 187 -6.07 14.63 4.65
C LEU A 187 -6.57 13.92 3.39
N TYR A 188 -6.81 12.61 3.46
CA TYR A 188 -7.18 11.85 2.27
C TYR A 188 -8.57 12.25 1.74
N SER A 189 -9.51 12.52 2.66
CA SER A 189 -10.86 12.97 2.32
C SER A 189 -10.84 14.32 1.59
N LYS A 190 -9.91 15.21 1.97
CA LYS A 190 -9.70 16.52 1.36
C LYS A 190 -9.05 16.39 -0.01
N LEU A 191 -7.94 15.65 -0.12
CA LEU A 191 -7.24 15.42 -1.39
C LEU A 191 -8.11 14.72 -2.46
N CYS A 192 -9.11 13.93 -2.04
CA CYS A 192 -10.08 13.35 -2.96
C CYS A 192 -11.00 14.39 -3.63
N LYS A 193 -11.20 15.56 -3.01
CA LYS A 193 -12.04 16.65 -3.53
C LYS A 193 -11.25 17.60 -4.44
N GLU A 194 -9.95 17.71 -4.22
CA GLU A 194 -9.06 18.70 -4.83
C GLU A 194 -8.20 18.12 -5.97
N ALA A 195 -8.65 17.04 -6.63
CA ALA A 195 -7.83 16.28 -7.57
C ALA A 195 -7.52 17.04 -8.88
N GLU A 196 -6.55 17.94 -8.84
CA GLU A 196 -6.01 18.65 -9.99
C GLU A 196 -4.49 18.44 -10.11
N GLY A 197 -4.01 18.28 -11.34
CA GLY A 197 -2.59 18.22 -11.68
C GLY A 197 -1.97 16.82 -11.70
N ASN A 198 -1.09 16.63 -12.69
CA ASN A 198 -0.10 15.55 -12.72
C ASN A 198 1.28 16.18 -12.82
N ASP A 199 1.82 16.56 -11.66
CA ASP A 199 3.23 16.91 -11.58
C ASP A 199 3.97 15.60 -11.44
N ARG A 200 4.80 15.27 -12.44
CA ARG A 200 5.65 14.06 -12.45
C ARG A 200 6.47 13.86 -11.17
N THR A 201 6.57 14.90 -10.33
CA THR A 201 7.12 14.89 -8.99
C THR A 201 6.02 15.29 -8.00
N LEU A 202 5.84 14.51 -6.92
CA LEU A 202 4.88 14.85 -5.88
C LEU A 202 5.25 16.19 -5.26
N THR A 203 4.36 17.17 -5.38
CA THR A 203 4.62 18.52 -4.89
C THR A 203 3.60 18.84 -3.80
N VAL A 204 4.08 19.15 -2.59
CA VAL A 204 3.23 19.69 -1.51
C VAL A 204 3.26 21.20 -1.65
N ARG A 205 2.15 21.81 -2.09
CA ARG A 205 2.08 23.26 -2.30
C ARG A 205 1.47 23.98 -1.11
N ALA A 206 2.14 25.06 -0.68
CA ALA A 206 1.67 25.89 0.42
C ALA A 206 0.40 26.70 0.11
N ASN A 207 0.06 26.91 -1.17
CA ASN A 207 -1.16 27.62 -1.58
C ASN A 207 -2.43 26.73 -1.57
N GLU A 208 -2.26 25.40 -1.64
CA GLU A 208 -3.36 24.42 -1.66
C GLU A 208 -3.70 23.88 -0.25
N HIS A 209 -2.77 24.03 0.70
CA HIS A 209 -2.86 23.41 2.01
C HIS A 209 -2.48 24.39 3.13
N SER A 210 -3.16 24.28 4.27
CA SER A 210 -2.78 25.01 5.47
C SER A 210 -1.38 24.60 5.96
N PRO A 211 -0.71 25.40 6.81
CA PRO A 211 0.59 25.03 7.36
C PRO A 211 0.58 23.69 8.10
N ASN A 212 -0.49 23.39 8.83
CA ASN A 212 -0.66 22.13 9.56
C ASN A 212 -0.84 20.94 8.60
N GLU A 213 -1.62 21.09 7.54
CA GLU A 213 -1.78 20.05 6.51
C GLU A 213 -0.48 19.82 5.73
N CYS A 214 0.25 20.89 5.37
CA CYS A 214 1.57 20.78 4.74
C CYS A 214 2.54 19.99 5.62
N ALA A 215 2.61 20.32 6.90
CA ALA A 215 3.48 19.61 7.86
C ALA A 215 3.09 18.13 7.99
N ALA A 216 1.79 17.82 8.04
CA ALA A 216 1.30 16.45 8.10
C ALA A 216 1.66 15.66 6.82
N LEU A 217 1.45 16.23 5.64
CA LEU A 217 1.83 15.62 4.36
C LEU A 217 3.34 15.38 4.25
N VAL A 218 4.14 16.38 4.60
CA VAL A 218 5.60 16.28 4.63
C VAL A 218 6.06 15.20 5.60
N THR A 219 5.41 15.09 6.76
CA THR A 219 5.70 14.02 7.73
C THR A 219 5.45 12.64 7.13
N ILE A 220 4.30 12.42 6.48
CA ILE A 220 3.99 11.14 5.81
C ILE A 220 5.05 10.81 4.75
N LEU A 221 5.42 11.79 3.92
CA LEU A 221 6.41 11.61 2.84
C LEU A 221 7.83 11.38 3.38
N LYS A 222 8.20 11.99 4.52
CA LYS A 222 9.48 11.75 5.21
C LYS A 222 9.55 10.39 5.91
N VAL A 223 8.42 9.89 6.39
CA VAL A 223 8.34 8.50 6.89
C VAL A 223 8.51 7.54 5.71
N GLN A 224 7.79 7.77 4.61
CA GLN A 224 7.91 6.90 3.45
C GLN A 224 9.29 6.96 2.78
N SER A 225 10.01 8.08 2.87
CA SER A 225 11.37 8.17 2.30
C SER A 225 12.38 7.22 2.96
N LYS A 226 12.06 6.67 4.13
CA LYS A 226 12.85 5.65 4.83
C LYS A 226 12.49 4.23 4.40
N TRP A 227 11.42 4.05 3.63
CA TRP A 227 10.98 2.75 3.13
C TRP A 227 11.69 2.42 1.80
N PRO A 228 11.68 1.15 1.35
CA PRO A 228 12.19 0.80 0.02
C PRO A 228 11.50 1.60 -1.10
N ASP A 229 12.17 1.91 -2.20
CA ASP A 229 11.57 2.64 -3.34
C ASP A 229 10.81 3.93 -2.94
N PRO A 230 11.49 4.92 -2.32
CA PRO A 230 10.85 6.15 -1.87
C PRO A 230 10.31 6.98 -3.04
N PHE A 231 9.26 7.76 -2.81
CA PHE A 231 8.77 8.71 -3.82
C PHE A 231 9.72 9.91 -3.93
N ASP A 232 9.96 10.35 -5.16
CA ASP A 232 10.52 11.67 -5.40
C ASP A 232 9.45 12.72 -5.13
N TRP A 233 9.70 13.58 -4.14
CA TRP A 233 8.79 14.65 -3.77
C TRP A 233 9.54 15.94 -3.41
N ARG A 234 8.83 17.07 -3.47
CA ARG A 234 9.34 18.37 -3.01
C ARG A 234 8.24 19.19 -2.35
N GLU A 235 8.64 20.13 -1.52
CA GLU A 235 7.75 21.14 -0.96
C GLU A 235 7.89 22.43 -1.77
N ASP A 236 6.77 22.97 -2.23
CA ASP A 236 6.71 24.25 -2.92
C ASP A 236 6.19 25.34 -1.99
N LYS A 237 7.07 26.30 -1.72
CA LYS A 237 6.84 27.40 -0.77
C LYS A 237 6.33 28.66 -1.44
N THR A 238 6.18 28.69 -2.77
CA THR A 238 5.70 29.90 -3.45
C THR A 238 4.23 30.12 -3.10
N CYS A 239 3.97 31.11 -2.24
CA CYS A 239 2.69 31.77 -2.21
C CYS A 239 2.59 32.63 -3.47
N ASP A 240 1.57 32.42 -4.31
CA ASP A 240 1.32 33.16 -5.56
C ASP A 240 0.94 34.63 -5.31
N GLY A 241 1.84 35.37 -4.66
CA GLY A 241 1.69 36.78 -4.31
C GLY A 241 2.69 37.69 -5.02
N ASP A 242 3.72 37.15 -5.68
CA ASP A 242 4.63 37.94 -6.51
C ASP A 242 4.14 37.99 -7.95
N ASN A 243 2.90 38.46 -8.13
CA ASN A 243 2.45 38.98 -9.42
C ASN A 243 3.25 40.26 -9.67
N GLY A 244 4.45 40.07 -10.20
CA GLY A 244 5.33 41.12 -10.67
C GLY A 244 4.52 42.09 -11.52
N LYS A 245 4.28 43.28 -10.96
CA LYS A 245 4.10 44.50 -11.75
C LYS A 245 5.36 44.64 -12.61
N MET A 246 5.30 44.16 -13.85
CA MET A 246 6.07 44.72 -14.96
C MET A 246 5.24 45.82 -15.61
#